data_AF-A0A2D6U1M5-F1
#
_entry.id   AF-A0A2D6U1M5-F1
#
_cell.length_a   1.000
_cell.length_b   1.000
_cell.length_c   1.000
_cell.angle_alpha   90.00
_cell.angle_beta   90.00
_cell.angle_gamma   90.00
#
_symmetry.space_group_name_H-M   'P 1'
#
loop_
_entity.id
_entity.type
_entity.pdbx_description
1 polymer ?
#
loop_
_entity_poly.entity_id
_entity_poly.type
_entity_poly.pdbx_seq_one_letter_code
_entity_poly.pdbx_strand_id
1 'polypeptide(L)'
;MPDLKEFDSVGGFSVDQTSVIDEKRNLVDVRSARVNDSDLPGATKTEYIVEGLNTDFLTLGQSFVPNRIQLPDSSISFITLNLVGISQSGNGNHLVVKLESSVECASNGSVTHISSFETIIKDTIPSFESWTVAPYDGGNINAWSYSTTVAGASNVRWYGLVSVVSANL
;
A
#
# COMPACT_ATOMS: atom_id res chain seq x y z
N MET A 1 8.11 -0.78 39.82
CA MET A 1 7.74 -0.71 38.40
C MET A 1 7.84 0.75 38.01
N PRO A 2 8.55 1.14 36.94
CA PRO A 2 8.63 2.54 36.56
C PRO A 2 7.26 2.95 36.00
N ASP A 3 6.65 3.96 36.59
CA ASP A 3 5.43 4.60 36.09
C ASP A 3 5.71 5.23 34.71
N LEU A 4 4.85 4.91 33.75
CA LEU A 4 4.79 5.60 32.46
C LEU A 4 4.31 7.02 32.74
N LYS A 5 5.23 7.97 32.78
CA LYS A 5 4.92 9.38 32.92
C LYS A 5 4.50 9.91 31.56
N GLU A 6 3.20 10.08 31.35
CA GLU A 6 2.72 10.93 30.26
C GLU A 6 3.18 12.36 30.54
N PHE A 7 3.74 13.01 29.51
CA PHE A 7 4.20 14.38 29.60
C PHE A 7 2.98 15.31 29.59
N ASP A 8 2.36 15.47 30.75
CA ASP A 8 1.32 16.48 30.97
C ASP A 8 1.95 17.89 30.96
N SER A 9 1.56 18.69 29.97
CA SER A 9 1.84 20.13 29.93
C SER A 9 0.88 20.83 30.89
N VAL A 10 1.31 20.94 32.14
CA VAL A 10 0.67 21.82 33.15
C VAL A 10 0.98 23.27 32.80
N GLY A 11 0.38 23.75 31.71
CA GLY A 11 0.76 25.03 31.11
C GLY A 11 0.15 25.30 29.74
N GLY A 12 -1.14 25.00 29.55
CA GLY A 12 -2.01 25.79 28.66
C GLY A 12 -1.56 25.96 27.21
N PHE A 13 -1.26 24.88 26.48
CA PHE A 13 -1.51 24.75 25.05
C PHE A 13 -1.67 23.26 24.75
N SER A 14 -2.89 22.81 24.43
CA SER A 14 -3.12 21.45 23.94
C SER A 14 -2.51 21.37 22.53
N VAL A 15 -1.33 20.78 22.42
CA VAL A 15 -0.84 20.29 21.13
C VAL A 15 -1.63 19.03 20.82
N ASP A 16 -2.33 18.99 19.69
CA ASP A 16 -2.98 17.78 19.21
C ASP A 16 -1.92 16.67 19.13
N GLN A 17 -2.01 15.70 20.03
CA GLN A 17 -1.05 14.62 20.14
C GLN A 17 -1.71 13.34 19.62
N THR A 18 -1.28 12.88 18.46
CA THR A 18 -1.69 11.58 17.92
C THR A 18 -0.95 10.48 18.67
N SER A 19 -1.69 9.64 19.41
CA SER A 19 -1.11 8.48 20.07
C SER A 19 -0.88 7.35 19.07
N VAL A 20 0.38 6.91 18.95
CA VAL A 20 0.78 5.82 18.03
C VAL A 20 0.58 4.43 18.64
N ILE A 21 0.55 4.35 19.97
CA ILE A 21 0.30 3.12 20.74
C ILE A 21 -0.80 3.43 21.74
N ASP A 22 -1.97 2.80 21.57
CA ASP A 22 -3.10 3.02 22.49
C ASP A 22 -2.85 2.38 23.87
N GLU A 23 -3.73 2.66 24.84
CA GLU A 23 -3.64 2.14 26.21
C GLU A 23 -3.67 0.60 26.31
N LYS A 24 -4.15 -0.07 25.25
CA LYS A 24 -4.19 -1.54 25.13
C LYS A 24 -3.02 -2.09 24.32
N ARG A 25 -2.03 -1.26 23.97
CA ARG A 25 -0.87 -1.59 23.14
C ARG A 25 -1.22 -1.94 21.70
N ASN A 26 -2.34 -1.47 21.18
CA ASN A 26 -2.63 -1.52 19.75
C ASN A 26 -1.85 -0.43 19.03
N LEU A 27 -1.35 -0.75 17.84
CA LEU A 27 -0.79 0.24 16.93
C LEU A 27 -1.95 0.96 16.25
N VAL A 28 -2.07 2.26 16.49
CA VAL A 28 -3.09 3.14 15.89
C VAL A 28 -2.37 4.26 15.14
N ASP A 29 -2.94 4.72 14.03
CA ASP A 29 -2.35 5.76 13.17
C ASP A 29 -0.96 5.44 12.60
N VAL A 30 -0.68 4.15 12.41
CA VAL A 30 0.54 3.65 11.76
C VAL A 30 0.27 3.41 10.27
N ARG A 31 0.91 4.19 9.41
CA ARG A 31 0.77 4.09 7.94
C ARG A 31 1.55 2.93 7.32
N SER A 32 2.66 2.54 7.94
CA SER A 32 3.41 1.34 7.55
C SER A 32 4.08 0.69 8.76
N ALA A 33 4.12 -0.63 8.76
CA ALA A 33 4.79 -1.42 9.78
C ALA A 33 5.83 -2.31 9.10
N ARG A 34 7.09 -2.24 9.54
CA ARG A 34 8.18 -3.08 9.06
C ARG A 34 8.61 -4.04 10.16
N VAL A 35 8.61 -5.32 9.85
CA VAL A 35 9.15 -6.38 10.70
C VAL A 35 10.48 -6.82 10.10
N ASN A 36 11.54 -6.66 10.89
CA ASN A 36 12.86 -7.22 10.60
C ASN A 36 13.11 -8.34 11.61
N ASP A 37 13.68 -9.44 11.14
CA ASP A 37 14.14 -10.54 11.98
C ASP A 37 15.67 -10.45 12.09
N SER A 38 16.19 -10.42 13.32
CA SER A 38 17.64 -10.35 13.56
C SER A 38 18.38 -11.59 13.10
N ASP A 39 17.70 -12.74 13.06
CA ASP A 39 18.28 -14.00 12.60
C ASP A 39 18.20 -14.16 11.07
N LEU A 40 17.41 -13.31 10.39
CA LEU A 40 17.23 -13.29 8.94
C LEU A 40 17.43 -11.88 8.36
N PRO A 41 18.64 -11.30 8.42
CA PRO A 41 18.91 -9.93 8.01
C PRO A 41 18.65 -9.66 6.51
N GLY A 42 18.59 -10.70 5.70
CA GLY A 42 18.27 -10.62 4.28
C GLY A 42 16.77 -10.60 3.96
N ALA A 43 15.89 -10.79 4.94
CA ALA A 43 14.45 -10.87 4.75
C ALA A 43 13.72 -9.73 5.48
N THR A 44 12.76 -9.10 4.81
CA THR A 44 11.96 -8.02 5.39
C THR A 44 10.49 -8.18 5.04
N LYS A 45 9.60 -7.82 5.97
CA LYS A 45 8.16 -7.68 5.69
C LYS A 45 7.74 -6.24 5.98
N THR A 46 7.09 -5.59 5.01
CA THR A 46 6.52 -4.25 5.19
C THR A 46 5.08 -4.19 4.69
N GLU A 47 4.20 -3.56 5.46
CA GLU A 47 2.80 -3.33 5.07
C GLU A 47 2.56 -1.85 4.80
N TYR A 48 1.76 -1.55 3.77
CA TYR A 48 1.46 -0.19 3.29
C TYR A 48 -0.03 -0.04 3.00
N ILE A 49 -0.59 1.10 3.35
CA ILE A 49 -1.88 1.54 2.80
C ILE A 49 -1.60 2.39 1.56
N VAL A 50 -2.31 2.10 0.47
CA VAL A 50 -2.23 2.83 -0.80
C VAL A 50 -3.58 3.37 -1.20
N GLU A 51 -3.57 4.49 -1.95
CA GLU A 51 -4.75 5.13 -2.50
C GLU A 51 -4.56 5.49 -3.98
N GLY A 52 -5.66 5.63 -4.71
CA GLY A 52 -5.68 6.07 -6.10
C GLY A 52 -7.01 6.71 -6.50
N LEU A 53 -7.02 7.43 -7.61
CA LEU A 53 -8.22 8.08 -8.15
C LEU A 53 -8.35 7.79 -9.66
N ASN A 54 -9.51 7.29 -10.06
CA ASN A 54 -9.85 7.02 -11.47
C ASN A 54 -8.78 6.14 -12.16
N THR A 55 -8.27 6.60 -13.30
CA THR A 55 -7.17 5.98 -14.04
C THR A 55 -5.87 6.65 -13.62
N ASP A 56 -5.11 6.00 -12.75
CA ASP A 56 -3.80 6.45 -12.27
C ASP A 56 -3.02 5.28 -11.66
N PHE A 57 -1.85 5.50 -11.09
CA PHE A 57 -1.17 4.53 -10.24
C PHE A 57 -1.56 4.68 -8.76
N LEU A 58 -1.55 3.57 -8.03
CA LEU A 58 -1.70 3.60 -6.59
C LEU A 58 -0.49 4.31 -5.96
N THR A 59 -0.75 5.13 -4.95
CA THR A 59 0.28 5.90 -4.26
C THR A 59 0.20 5.66 -2.77
N LEU A 60 1.31 5.85 -2.07
CA LEU A 60 1.30 5.90 -0.60
C LEU A 60 0.59 7.16 -0.10
N GLY A 61 0.36 8.16 -0.95
CA GLY A 61 -0.25 9.45 -0.64
C GLY A 61 0.30 10.55 -1.54
N GLN A 62 -0.53 11.51 -1.94
CA GLN A 62 -0.24 12.50 -2.98
C GLN A 62 0.90 13.49 -2.63
N SER A 63 1.11 13.78 -1.34
CA SER A 63 2.13 14.75 -0.89
C SER A 63 3.46 14.13 -0.48
N PHE A 64 3.61 12.81 -0.60
CA PHE A 64 4.80 12.10 -0.12
C PHE A 64 5.81 11.88 -1.26
N VAL A 65 7.12 11.93 -0.97
CA VAL A 65 8.16 11.61 -1.96
C VAL A 65 9.20 10.70 -1.28
N PRO A 66 9.43 9.48 -1.77
CA PRO A 66 8.79 8.85 -2.93
C PRO A 66 7.37 8.35 -2.60
N ASN A 67 6.37 8.67 -3.44
CA ASN A 67 4.97 8.24 -3.25
C ASN A 67 4.68 6.79 -3.67
N ARG A 68 5.70 5.98 -3.93
CA ARG A 68 5.58 4.59 -4.38
C ARG A 68 6.35 3.65 -3.47
N ILE A 69 5.97 2.38 -3.49
CA ILE A 69 6.63 1.34 -2.71
C ILE A 69 8.08 1.24 -3.18
N GLN A 70 9.01 1.32 -2.22
CA GLN A 70 10.44 1.21 -2.49
C GLN A 70 10.91 -0.21 -2.17
N LEU A 71 11.42 -0.90 -3.18
CA LEU A 71 12.00 -2.23 -3.04
C LEU A 71 13.50 -2.13 -2.72
N PRO A 72 14.07 -3.08 -1.95
CA PRO A 72 15.51 -3.13 -1.75
C PRO A 72 16.24 -3.43 -3.07
N ASP A 73 17.44 -2.86 -3.25
CA ASP A 73 18.34 -3.26 -4.35
C ASP A 73 18.71 -4.74 -4.23
N SER A 74 18.97 -5.38 -5.37
CA SER A 74 19.37 -6.80 -5.43
C SER A 74 18.42 -7.68 -4.62
N SER A 75 17.13 -7.65 -4.93
CA SER A 75 16.13 -8.39 -4.17
C SER A 75 15.07 -9.04 -5.05
N ILE A 76 14.46 -10.09 -4.51
CA ILE A 76 13.21 -10.66 -5.03
C ILE A 76 12.13 -10.41 -3.97
N SER A 77 11.01 -9.86 -4.41
CA SER A 77 9.90 -9.51 -3.54
C SER A 77 8.62 -10.22 -3.95
N PHE A 78 7.91 -10.77 -2.97
CA PHE A 78 6.52 -11.18 -3.10
C PHE A 78 5.63 -10.07 -2.55
N ILE A 79 4.71 -9.57 -3.37
CA ILE A 79 3.87 -8.42 -3.07
C ILE A 79 2.41 -8.84 -3.19
N THR A 80 1.66 -8.72 -2.10
CA THR A 80 0.22 -8.99 -2.07
C THR A 80 -0.56 -7.69 -1.91
N LEU A 81 -1.46 -7.41 -2.85
CA LEU A 81 -2.42 -6.32 -2.79
C LEU A 81 -3.81 -6.88 -2.48
N ASN A 82 -4.48 -6.31 -1.47
CA ASN A 82 -5.93 -6.41 -1.30
C ASN A 82 -6.51 -5.03 -1.60
N LEU A 83 -7.33 -4.91 -2.64
CA LEU A 83 -7.80 -3.64 -3.17
C LEU A 83 -9.32 -3.58 -3.20
N VAL A 84 -9.85 -2.40 -2.88
CA VAL A 84 -11.23 -2.02 -3.18
C VAL A 84 -11.26 -0.76 -4.03
N GLY A 85 -11.96 -0.81 -5.14
CA GLY A 85 -12.38 0.35 -5.93
C GLY A 85 -13.85 0.64 -5.66
N ILE A 86 -14.19 1.89 -5.37
CA ILE A 86 -15.56 2.31 -5.00
C ILE A 86 -15.97 3.47 -5.90
N SER A 87 -17.13 3.36 -6.55
CA SER A 87 -17.72 4.50 -7.26
C SER A 87 -18.17 5.56 -6.26
N GLN A 88 -17.81 6.81 -6.53
CA GLN A 88 -18.26 7.97 -5.79
C GLN A 88 -19.68 8.42 -6.17
N SER A 89 -20.29 7.82 -7.20
CA SER A 89 -21.68 8.07 -7.57
C SER A 89 -22.61 7.06 -6.88
N GLY A 90 -23.84 7.50 -6.57
CA GLY A 90 -24.73 6.98 -5.52
C GLY A 90 -25.27 5.54 -5.61
N ASN A 91 -24.64 4.65 -6.36
CA ASN A 91 -25.03 3.25 -6.47
C ASN A 91 -24.11 2.29 -5.68
N GLY A 92 -23.04 2.79 -5.05
CA GLY A 92 -22.16 1.96 -4.20
C GLY A 92 -21.47 0.82 -4.95
N ASN A 93 -21.37 0.92 -6.28
CA ASN A 93 -20.71 -0.08 -7.10
C ASN A 93 -19.23 -0.17 -6.70
N HIS A 94 -18.72 -1.40 -6.61
CA HIS A 94 -17.37 -1.64 -6.17
C HIS A 94 -16.75 -2.83 -6.90
N LEU A 95 -15.42 -2.78 -6.97
CA LEU A 95 -14.57 -3.87 -7.37
C LEU A 95 -13.68 -4.24 -6.19
N VAL A 96 -13.69 -5.51 -5.79
CA VAL A 96 -12.80 -6.04 -4.75
C VAL A 96 -11.93 -7.10 -5.38
N VAL A 97 -10.63 -6.90 -5.33
CA VAL A 97 -9.63 -7.78 -5.94
C VAL A 97 -8.49 -8.06 -4.98
N LYS A 98 -7.93 -9.26 -5.08
CA LYS A 98 -6.64 -9.61 -4.51
C LYS A 98 -5.68 -9.88 -5.65
N LEU A 99 -4.49 -9.27 -5.59
CA LEU A 99 -3.45 -9.46 -6.59
C LEU A 99 -2.13 -9.82 -5.91
N GLU A 100 -1.52 -10.90 -6.35
CA GLU A 100 -0.25 -11.42 -5.84
C GLU A 100 0.78 -11.29 -6.95
N SER A 101 1.91 -10.62 -6.68
CA SER A 101 2.96 -10.34 -7.67
C SER A 101 4.33 -10.78 -7.16
N SER A 102 5.12 -11.35 -8.06
CA SER A 102 6.55 -11.57 -7.86
C SER A 102 7.34 -10.55 -8.67
N VAL A 103 8.28 -9.88 -8.02
CA VAL A 103 9.02 -8.74 -8.58
C VAL A 103 10.49 -8.88 -8.26
N GLU A 104 11.35 -8.65 -9.25
CA GLU A 104 12.80 -8.55 -9.08
C GLU A 104 13.22 -7.07 -9.07
N CYS A 105 14.15 -6.72 -8.19
CA CYS A 105 14.86 -5.45 -8.23
C CYS A 105 16.35 -5.72 -8.39
N ALA A 106 16.92 -5.32 -9.53
CA ALA A 106 18.34 -5.48 -9.81
C ALA A 106 19.21 -4.55 -8.94
N SER A 107 20.53 -4.74 -8.99
CA SER A 107 21.50 -3.94 -8.23
C SER A 107 21.62 -2.47 -8.69
N ASN A 108 21.14 -2.17 -9.89
CA ASN A 108 21.03 -0.80 -10.41
C ASN A 108 19.65 -0.18 -10.13
N GLY A 109 18.82 -0.85 -9.34
CA GLY A 109 17.46 -0.43 -9.00
C GLY A 109 16.42 -0.64 -10.08
N SER A 110 16.75 -1.34 -11.17
CA SER A 110 15.77 -1.69 -12.20
C SER A 110 14.78 -2.70 -11.64
N VAL A 111 13.50 -2.33 -11.63
CA VAL A 111 12.40 -3.19 -11.18
C VAL A 111 11.83 -3.94 -12.38
N THR A 112 11.61 -5.23 -12.24
CA THR A 112 11.00 -6.09 -13.27
C THR A 112 9.89 -6.94 -12.66
N HIS A 113 8.68 -6.78 -13.16
CA HIS A 113 7.58 -7.70 -12.85
C HIS A 113 7.85 -9.08 -13.46
N ILE A 114 7.83 -10.15 -12.64
CA ILE A 114 8.05 -11.52 -13.09
C ILE A 114 6.71 -12.18 -13.44
N SER A 115 5.77 -12.19 -12.48
CA SER A 115 4.48 -12.87 -12.62
C SER A 115 3.46 -12.35 -11.62
N SER A 116 2.18 -12.53 -11.95
CA SER A 116 1.08 -12.20 -11.06
C SER A 116 -0.08 -13.19 -11.15
N PHE A 117 -0.83 -13.26 -10.06
CA PHE A 117 -2.10 -13.96 -9.95
C PHE A 117 -3.16 -13.00 -9.40
N GLU A 118 -4.27 -12.87 -10.10
CA GLU A 118 -5.38 -12.01 -9.70
C GLU A 118 -6.61 -12.86 -9.35
N THR A 119 -7.29 -12.48 -8.27
CA THR A 119 -8.59 -13.00 -7.88
C THR A 119 -9.57 -11.85 -7.72
N ILE A 120 -10.63 -11.87 -8.52
CA ILE A 120 -11.79 -11.00 -8.33
C ILE A 120 -12.64 -11.59 -7.22
N ILE A 121 -12.66 -10.93 -6.06
CA ILE A 121 -13.45 -11.32 -4.90
C ILE A 121 -14.90 -10.88 -5.09
N LYS A 122 -15.10 -9.66 -5.58
CA LYS A 122 -16.43 -9.11 -5.84
C LYS A 122 -16.37 -8.11 -6.98
N ASP A 123 -17.29 -8.28 -7.92
CA ASP A 123 -17.54 -7.32 -9.00
C ASP A 123 -19.01 -6.90 -8.96
N THR A 124 -19.24 -5.60 -8.92
CA THR A 124 -20.56 -4.97 -9.14
C THR A 124 -20.44 -3.78 -10.09
N ILE A 125 -19.41 -3.74 -10.93
CA ILE A 125 -19.22 -2.68 -11.92
C ILE A 125 -20.40 -2.73 -12.91
N PRO A 126 -21.02 -1.58 -13.25
CA PRO A 126 -22.06 -1.55 -14.28
C PRO A 126 -21.56 -2.12 -15.60
N SER A 127 -22.42 -2.84 -16.33
CA SER A 127 -22.04 -3.56 -17.56
C SER A 127 -21.55 -2.68 -18.72
N PHE A 128 -21.67 -1.36 -18.62
CA PHE A 128 -21.19 -0.37 -19.60
C PHE A 128 -19.90 0.33 -19.15
N GLU A 129 -19.29 -0.13 -18.06
CA GLU A 129 -18.01 0.35 -17.56
C GLU A 129 -17.05 -0.82 -17.38
N SER A 130 -15.76 -0.52 -17.32
CA SER A 130 -14.74 -1.48 -16.91
C SER A 130 -13.73 -0.80 -16.00
N TRP A 131 -13.46 -1.43 -14.87
CA TRP A 131 -12.42 -0.98 -13.96
C TRP A 131 -11.42 -2.12 -13.79
N THR A 132 -10.13 -1.82 -13.89
CA THR A 132 -9.06 -2.82 -13.78
C THR A 132 -7.92 -2.30 -12.94
N VAL A 133 -7.15 -3.23 -12.37
CA VAL A 133 -5.87 -2.97 -11.73
C VAL A 133 -4.83 -3.86 -12.38
N ALA A 134 -3.59 -3.37 -12.53
CA ALA A 134 -2.49 -4.16 -13.05
C ALA A 134 -1.18 -3.80 -12.35
N PRO A 135 -0.20 -4.71 -12.30
CA PRO A 135 1.16 -4.39 -11.85
C PRO A 135 1.77 -3.22 -12.63
N TYR A 136 2.56 -2.38 -11.97
CA TYR A 136 3.21 -1.21 -12.57
C TYR A 136 4.64 -1.02 -12.06
N ASP A 137 5.60 -1.13 -12.99
CA ASP A 137 7.05 -1.07 -12.75
C ASP A 137 7.72 0.07 -13.54
N GLY A 138 7.00 1.17 -13.80
CA GLY A 138 7.32 2.24 -14.78
C GLY A 138 8.66 2.98 -14.64
N GLY A 139 9.78 2.27 -14.66
CA GLY A 139 11.15 2.72 -14.91
C GLY A 139 11.81 3.55 -13.81
N ASN A 140 11.17 3.72 -12.66
CA ASN A 140 11.79 4.46 -11.56
C ASN A 140 12.61 3.51 -10.69
N ILE A 141 13.78 3.98 -10.28
CA ILE A 141 14.71 3.26 -9.41
C ILE A 141 13.94 2.77 -8.18
N ASN A 142 13.95 1.45 -7.99
CA ASN A 142 13.39 0.74 -6.84
C ASN A 142 11.88 0.92 -6.63
N ALA A 143 11.17 1.53 -7.59
CA ALA A 143 9.79 1.92 -7.37
C ALA A 143 8.81 0.89 -7.96
N TRP A 144 7.94 0.39 -7.09
CA TRP A 144 6.83 -0.48 -7.46
C TRP A 144 5.48 0.18 -7.18
N SER A 145 4.50 -0.09 -8.03
CA SER A 145 3.10 0.17 -7.74
C SER A 145 2.17 -0.73 -8.55
N TYR A 146 0.88 -0.41 -8.51
CA TYR A 146 -0.15 -0.94 -9.39
C TYR A 146 -0.80 0.22 -10.13
N SER A 147 -1.08 0.05 -11.41
CA SER A 147 -1.88 0.97 -12.19
C SER A 147 -3.35 0.58 -12.08
N THR A 148 -4.22 1.57 -12.10
CA THR A 148 -5.67 1.43 -12.12
C THR A 148 -6.18 2.05 -13.41
N THR A 149 -7.19 1.45 -14.00
CA THR A 149 -7.84 1.97 -15.20
C THR A 149 -9.33 1.94 -15.01
N VAL A 150 -9.99 3.04 -15.34
CA VAL A 150 -11.44 3.19 -15.31
C VAL A 150 -11.88 3.67 -16.69
N ALA A 151 -12.68 2.87 -17.36
CA ALA A 151 -13.41 3.26 -18.56
C ALA A 151 -14.90 3.31 -18.22
N GLY A 152 -15.52 4.48 -18.33
CA GLY A 152 -16.90 4.68 -17.92
C GLY A 152 -17.17 6.10 -17.44
N ALA A 153 -18.34 6.31 -16.84
CA ALA A 153 -18.76 7.61 -16.31
C ALA A 153 -18.52 7.73 -14.79
N SER A 154 -18.35 6.61 -14.08
CA SER A 154 -18.08 6.63 -12.64
C SER A 154 -16.74 7.27 -12.32
N ASN A 155 -16.73 8.12 -11.28
CA ASN A 155 -15.51 8.48 -10.58
C ASN A 155 -15.21 7.41 -9.54
N VAL A 156 -14.03 6.82 -9.57
CA VAL A 156 -13.66 5.68 -8.71
C VAL A 156 -12.54 6.08 -7.79
N ARG A 157 -12.71 5.80 -6.49
CA ARG A 157 -11.61 5.85 -5.51
C ARG A 157 -11.11 4.46 -5.20
N TRP A 158 -9.81 4.32 -5.15
CA TRP A 158 -9.12 3.08 -4.90
C TRP A 158 -8.44 3.14 -3.54
N TYR A 159 -8.60 2.08 -2.75
CA TYR A 159 -7.93 1.90 -1.46
C TYR A 159 -7.40 0.48 -1.37
N GLY A 160 -6.15 0.34 -0.98
CA GLY A 160 -5.50 -0.97 -0.92
C GLY A 160 -4.61 -1.14 0.29
N LEU A 161 -4.51 -2.39 0.75
CA LEU A 161 -3.45 -2.84 1.64
C LEU A 161 -2.44 -3.64 0.82
N VAL A 162 -1.18 -3.23 0.87
CA VAL A 162 -0.07 -3.92 0.23
C VAL A 162 0.85 -4.51 1.29
N SER A 163 1.10 -5.82 1.20
CA SER A 163 2.11 -6.51 1.99
C SER A 163 3.29 -6.86 1.08
N VAL A 164 4.48 -6.42 1.44
CA VAL A 164 5.72 -6.66 0.71
C VAL A 164 6.60 -7.55 1.56
N VAL A 165 6.96 -8.72 1.04
CA VAL A 165 7.99 -9.58 1.62
C VAL A 165 9.16 -9.60 0.64
N SER A 166 10.31 -9.07 1.06
CA SER A 166 11.51 -8.98 0.22
C SER A 166 12.61 -9.87 0.78
N ALA A 167 13.32 -10.56 -0.11
CA ALA A 167 14.54 -11.30 0.17
C ALA A 167 15.68 -10.73 -0.67
N ASN A 168 16.77 -10.34 -0.03
CA ASN A 168 17.98 -9.85 -0.69
C ASN A 168 18.73 -11.03 -1.34
N LEU A 169 19.34 -10.78 -2.49
CA LEU A 169 20.17 -11.68 -3.28
C LEU A 169 21.65 -11.63 -2.84
#